data_AF-A0A349QYS5-F1
#
_entry.id   AF-A0A349QYS5-F1
#
_cell.length_a   1.000
_cell.length_b   1.000
_cell.length_c   1.000
_cell.angle_alpha   90.00
_cell.angle_beta   90.00
_cell.angle_gamma   90.00
#
_symmetry.space_group_name_H-M   'P 1'
#
loop_
_entity.id
_entity.type
_entity.pdbx_description
1 polymer ?
#
loop_
_entity_poly.entity_id
_entity_poly.type
_entity_poly.pdbx_seq_one_letter_code
_entity_poly.pdbx_strand_id
1 'polypeptide(L)'
;MARTSYISILRIVAIFLVILIHSSSGYLNSNEFESFDWSYANWLNSFSRFAVPLFVVISGALLLQKDESTGQFYRKRLLKIVPPFLFWSIVYL
;
A
#
# COMPACT_ATOMS: atom_id res chain seq x y z
N MET A 1 7.76 -25.84 3.80
CA MET A 1 7.72 -24.36 3.68
C MET A 1 6.35 -23.96 3.10
N ALA A 2 5.27 -24.14 3.85
CA ALA A 2 3.97 -23.61 3.45
C ALA A 2 4.00 -22.11 3.68
N ARG A 3 4.56 -21.34 2.73
CA ARG A 3 4.41 -19.89 2.74
C ARG A 3 2.92 -19.63 2.86
N THR A 4 2.57 -18.88 3.89
CA THR A 4 1.22 -18.59 4.34
C THR A 4 0.34 -18.12 3.16
N SER A 5 -0.32 -19.07 2.48
CA SER A 5 -0.91 -18.85 1.15
C SER A 5 -1.93 -17.71 1.18
N TYR A 6 -2.69 -17.61 2.27
CA TYR A 6 -3.64 -16.53 2.50
C TYR A 6 -2.98 -15.15 2.59
N ILE A 7 -1.78 -15.02 3.17
CA ILE A 7 -1.06 -13.74 3.24
C ILE A 7 -0.64 -13.29 1.84
N SER A 8 -0.20 -14.24 1.00
CA SER A 8 0.14 -13.94 -0.39
C SER A 8 -1.09 -13.48 -1.17
N ILE A 9 -2.24 -14.13 -1.00
CA ILE A 9 -3.50 -13.73 -1.62
C ILE A 9 -3.92 -12.33 -1.16
N LEU A 10 -3.87 -12.05 0.15
CA LEU A 10 -4.18 -10.72 0.68
C LEU A 10 -3.26 -9.62 0.13
N ARG A 11 -1.98 -9.92 -0.09
CA ARG A 11 -1.06 -8.99 -0.77
C ARG A 11 -1.45 -8.75 -2.22
N ILE A 12 -1.82 -9.78 -2.97
CA ILE A 12 -2.28 -9.65 -4.36
C ILE A 12 -3.52 -8.75 -4.42
N VAL A 13 -4.49 -8.97 -3.52
CA VAL A 13 -5.67 -8.11 -3.39
C VAL A 13 -5.27 -6.67 -3.08
N ALA A 14 -4.40 -6.45 -2.07
CA ALA A 14 -3.95 -5.10 -1.71
C ALA A 14 -3.25 -4.39 -2.88
N ILE A 15 -2.37 -5.08 -3.62
CA ILE A 15 -1.71 -4.54 -4.82
C ILE A 15 -2.74 -4.15 -5.88
N PHE A 16 -3.70 -5.03 -6.16
CA PHE A 16 -4.75 -4.76 -7.14
C PHE A 16 -5.58 -3.53 -6.78
N LEU A 17 -5.95 -3.38 -5.52
CA LEU A 17 -6.69 -2.20 -5.05
C LEU A 17 -5.86 -0.90 -5.17
N VAL A 18 -4.54 -0.94 -4.91
CA VAL A 18 -3.66 0.21 -5.18
C VAL A 18 -3.67 0.59 -6.65
N ILE A 19 -3.61 -0.40 -7.56
CA ILE A 19 -3.70 -0.16 -9.00
C ILE A 19 -5.03 0.53 -9.34
N LEU A 20 -6.16 0.06 -8.79
CA LEU A 20 -7.47 0.69 -9.01
C LEU A 20 -7.52 2.16 -8.57
N ILE A 21 -6.92 2.50 -7.41
CA ILE A 21 -6.82 3.89 -6.95
C ILE A 21 -6.08 4.74 -7.98
N HIS A 22 -4.92 4.29 -8.46
CA HIS A 22 -4.12 5.08 -9.39
C HIS A 22 -4.73 5.14 -10.79
N SER A 23 -5.31 4.05 -11.29
CA SER A 23 -5.96 4.01 -12.59
C SER A 23 -7.24 4.85 -12.64
N SER A 24 -7.96 4.99 -11.53
CA SER A 24 -9.16 5.85 -11.45
C SER A 24 -8.86 7.34 -11.27
N SER A 25 -7.65 7.69 -10.81
CA SER A 25 -7.28 9.08 -10.49
C SER A 25 -7.36 10.03 -11.70
N GLY A 26 -7.09 9.55 -12.92
CA GLY A 26 -7.19 10.37 -14.13
C GLY A 26 -8.60 10.92 -14.37
N TYR A 27 -9.61 10.07 -14.21
CA TYR A 27 -11.02 10.46 -14.35
C TYR A 27 -11.47 11.40 -13.23
N LEU A 28 -10.96 11.21 -12.01
CA LEU A 28 -11.30 12.06 -10.86
C LEU A 28 -10.68 13.46 -10.92
N ASN A 29 -9.59 13.62 -11.66
CA ASN A 29 -8.96 14.92 -11.92
C ASN A 29 -9.61 15.67 -13.11
N SER A 30 -10.60 15.06 -13.78
CA SER A 30 -11.41 15.78 -14.76
C SER A 30 -12.39 16.73 -14.05
N ASN A 31 -12.77 17.83 -14.70
CA ASN A 31 -13.79 18.76 -14.20
C ASN A 31 -15.23 18.32 -14.54
N GLU A 32 -15.42 17.06 -14.96
CA GLU A 32 -16.70 16.51 -15.43
C GLU A 32 -17.42 15.74 -14.30
N PHE A 33 -17.69 16.41 -13.19
CA PHE A 33 -18.24 15.80 -11.97
C PHE A 33 -19.59 15.07 -12.16
N GLU A 34 -20.40 15.50 -13.12
CA GLU A 34 -21.71 14.90 -13.45
C GLU A 34 -21.60 13.74 -14.44
N SER A 35 -20.40 13.44 -14.95
CA SER A 35 -20.20 12.33 -15.89
C SER A 35 -20.33 10.97 -15.22
N PHE A 36 -20.84 9.99 -15.98
CA PHE A 36 -20.85 8.60 -15.56
C PHE A 36 -19.44 8.11 -15.21
N ASP A 37 -18.44 8.48 -16.01
CA ASP A 37 -17.05 8.07 -15.84
C ASP A 37 -16.47 8.60 -14.52
N TRP A 38 -16.73 9.86 -14.17
CA TRP A 38 -16.30 10.43 -12.90
C TRP A 38 -16.95 9.71 -11.72
N SER A 39 -18.27 9.47 -11.77
CA SER A 39 -19.00 8.77 -10.72
C SER A 39 -18.51 7.32 -10.54
N TYR A 40 -18.34 6.59 -11.63
CA TYR A 40 -17.82 5.22 -11.62
C TYR A 40 -16.38 5.16 -11.08
N ALA A 41 -15.51 6.06 -11.53
CA ALA A 41 -14.16 6.18 -11.00
C ALA A 41 -14.15 6.52 -9.51
N ASN A 42 -15.06 7.38 -9.04
CA ASN A 42 -15.18 7.74 -7.63
C ASN A 42 -15.57 6.55 -6.76
N TRP A 43 -16.50 5.73 -7.24
CA TRP A 43 -16.88 4.47 -6.59
C TRP A 43 -15.70 3.50 -6.48
N LEU A 44 -15.01 3.24 -7.59
CA LEU A 44 -13.85 2.34 -7.61
C LEU A 44 -12.73 2.85 -6.70
N ASN A 45 -12.40 4.13 -6.78
CA ASN A 45 -11.40 4.78 -5.95
C ASN A 45 -11.77 4.63 -4.47
N SER A 46 -12.98 5.03 -4.09
CA SER A 46 -13.44 5.03 -2.69
C SER A 46 -13.48 3.62 -2.10
N PHE A 47 -13.99 2.64 -2.85
CA PHE A 47 -13.98 1.23 -2.45
C PHE A 47 -12.56 0.71 -2.23
N SER A 48 -11.61 1.11 -3.07
CA SER A 48 -10.25 0.57 -3.04
C SER A 48 -9.36 1.18 -1.96
N ARG A 49 -9.77 2.25 -1.28
CA ARG A 49 -8.94 3.01 -0.31
C ARG A 49 -8.37 2.20 0.85
N PHE A 50 -8.98 1.06 1.21
CA PHE A 50 -8.46 0.21 2.27
C PHE A 50 -7.20 -0.60 1.87
N ALA A 51 -6.72 -0.48 0.63
CA ALA A 51 -5.52 -1.15 0.14
C ALA A 51 -4.29 -0.92 1.03
N VAL A 52 -4.05 0.34 1.44
CA VAL A 52 -2.89 0.70 2.28
C VAL A 52 -3.02 0.17 3.70
N PRO A 53 -4.15 0.37 4.43
CA PRO A 53 -4.40 -0.30 5.71
C PRO A 53 -4.22 -1.82 5.67
N LEU A 54 -4.59 -2.47 4.57
CA LEU A 54 -4.41 -3.92 4.42
C LEU A 54 -2.93 -4.33 4.45
N PHE A 55 -2.03 -3.57 3.82
CA PHE A 55 -0.58 -3.80 3.94
C PHE A 55 -0.05 -3.61 5.37
N VAL A 56 -0.61 -2.67 6.12
CA VAL A 56 -0.24 -2.44 7.53
C VAL A 56 -0.64 -3.66 8.38
N VAL A 57 -1.86 -4.16 8.21
CA VAL A 57 -2.36 -5.35 8.92
C VAL A 57 -1.55 -6.60 8.57
N ILE A 58 -1.26 -6.83 7.28
CA ILE A 58 -0.41 -7.95 6.83
C ILE A 58 0.98 -7.87 7.45
N SER A 59 1.56 -6.66 7.49
CA SER A 59 2.86 -6.44 8.11
C SER A 59 2.79 -6.77 9.61
N GLY A 60 1.79 -6.25 10.33
CA GLY A 60 1.57 -6.54 11.74
C GLY A 60 1.42 -8.04 12.04
N ALA A 61 0.60 -8.75 11.26
CA ALA A 61 0.39 -10.19 11.44
C ALA A 61 1.68 -11.01 11.31
N LEU A 62 2.59 -10.61 10.42
CA LEU A 62 3.91 -11.26 10.26
C LEU A 62 4.92 -10.87 11.34
N LEU A 63 4.70 -9.74 12.01
CA LEU A 63 5.55 -9.26 13.11
C LEU A 63 5.20 -9.93 14.42
N LEU A 64 3.91 -10.14 14.69
CA LEU A 64 3.44 -10.80 15.92
C LEU A 64 3.99 -12.22 16.10
N GLN A 65 4.44 -12.86 15.02
CA GLN A 65 5.07 -14.19 15.06
C GLN A 65 6.56 -14.16 15.44
N LYS A 66 7.14 -12.98 15.70
CA LYS A 66 8.57 -12.81 15.99
C LYS A 66 8.76 -12.27 17.39
N ASP A 67 9.65 -12.92 18.13
CA ASP A 67 10.18 -12.40 19.38
C ASP A 67 11.48 -11.64 19.09
N GLU A 68 11.37 -10.30 18.98
CA GLU A 68 12.53 -9.43 18.82
C GLU A 68 12.38 -8.17 19.67
N SER A 69 13.48 -7.67 20.23
CA SER A 69 13.46 -6.44 21.03
C SER A 69 13.17 -5.21 20.17
N THR A 70 12.57 -4.17 20.77
CA THR A 70 12.23 -2.92 20.08
C THR A 70 13.42 -2.28 19.37
N GLY A 71 14.61 -2.30 19.99
CA GLY A 71 15.83 -1.79 19.36
C GLY A 71 16.26 -2.58 18.13
N GLN A 72 16.20 -3.92 18.19
CA GLN A 72 16.49 -4.77 17.03
C GLN A 72 15.44 -4.60 15.93
N PHE A 73 14.17 -4.43 16.31
CA PHE A 73 13.07 -4.19 15.39
C PHE A 73 13.31 -2.95 14.52
N TYR A 74 13.62 -1.81 15.14
CA TYR A 74 13.83 -0.57 14.41
C TYR A 74 15.13 -0.60 13.60
N ARG A 75 16.23 -1.10 14.17
CA ARG A 75 17.53 -1.17 13.47
C ARG A 75 17.42 -1.93 12.15
N LYS A 76 16.81 -3.12 12.13
CA LYS A 76 16.68 -3.95 10.92
C LYS A 76 15.85 -3.28 9.82
N ARG A 77 14.86 -2.47 10.18
CA ARG A 77 13.89 -1.88 9.24
C ARG A 77 14.34 -0.51 8.76
N LEU A 78 14.80 0.36 9.67
CA LEU A 78 15.30 1.68 9.31
C LEU A 78 16.52 1.60 8.40
N LEU A 79 17.42 0.64 8.59
CA LEU A 79 18.56 0.43 7.68
C LEU A 79 18.14 0.03 6.26
N LYS A 80 16.91 -0.45 6.05
CA LYS A 80 16.36 -0.78 4.72
C LYS A 80 15.54 0.36 4.13
N ILE A 81 14.98 1.24 4.96
CA ILE A 81 14.07 2.31 4.55
C ILE A 81 14.82 3.63 4.38
N VAL A 82 15.66 4.00 5.35
CA VAL A 82 16.30 5.33 5.41
C VAL A 82 17.27 5.56 4.25
N PRO A 83 18.18 4.63 3.88
CA PRO A 83 19.09 4.89 2.77
C PRO A 83 18.40 5.17 1.42
N PRO A 84 17.46 4.32 0.92
CA PRO A 84 16.78 4.63 -0.33
C PRO A 84 15.88 5.88 -0.22
N PHE A 85 15.26 6.11 0.94
CA PHE A 85 14.45 7.31 1.16
C PHE A 85 15.28 8.58 1.04
N LEU A 86 16.43 8.67 1.73
CA LEU A 86 17.32 9.83 1.65
C LEU A 86 17.91 10.00 0.26
N PHE A 87 18.35 8.91 -0.37
CA PHE A 87 18.90 8.95 -1.71
C PHE A 87 17.90 9.54 -2.71
N TRP A 88 16.68 9.00 -2.77
CA TRP A 88 15.68 9.51 -3.70
C TRP A 88 15.17 10.89 -3.32
N SER A 89 15.14 11.24 -2.03
CA SER A 89 14.81 12.60 -1.60
C SER A 89 15.83 13.61 -2.12
N ILE A 90 17.13 13.31 -2.09
CA ILE A 90 18.19 14.20 -2.59
C ILE A 90 18.22 14.27 -4.12
N VAL A 91 17.93 13.15 -4.80
CA VAL A 91 17.95 13.09 -6.27
C VAL A 91 16.72 13.74 -6.90
N TYR A 92 15.56 13.62 -6.24
CA TYR A 92 14.29 14.06 -6.80
C TYR A 92 13.88 15.48 -6.37
N LEU A 93 14.17 15.88 -5.13
CA LEU A 93 13.95 17.25 -4.65
C LEU A 93 15.11 18.16 -5.07
#